data_AF-A0A7J8LLJ6-F1
#
_entry.id   AF-A0A7J8LLJ6-F1
#
_cell.length_a   1.000
_cell.length_b   1.000
_cell.length_c   1.000
_cell.angle_alpha   90.00
_cell.angle_beta   90.00
_cell.angle_gamma   90.00
#
_symmetry.space_group_name_H-M   'P 1'
#
loop_
_entity.id
_entity.type
_entity.pdbx_description
1 polymer ?
#
loop_
_entity_poly.entity_id
_entity_poly.type
_entity_poly.pdbx_seq_one_letter_code
_entity_poly.pdbx_strand_id
1 'polypeptide(L)'
;MEARLKEDILLEAARYGNKILVTDELPDGQMVDQWERVSCDSVKTPLEVYEELQVEGYLVDYERVPITDEKSPKELDFDIVVNKISQADISTEVVFNCQMGRGRTTTGMVIATLAYLNRIGASGIPRNDSIGRVSDYASNVTDNLPNSEDAIRRGEYAVIRSLIRVLEGGVEGKRQVDKVIDKCASMQNLREAIATYRNSILRQPDEMKREAALSFFVEYLERYYFLICFAVYIHSERAALRSSSSGNTSFADWMKARPELYSIIR
;
A
#
# COMPACT_ATOMS: atom_id res chain seq x y z
N MET A 1 16.94 -3.01 -10.94
CA MET A 1 17.50 -1.86 -10.20
C MET A 1 18.47 -2.34 -9.13
N GLU A 2 18.05 -3.23 -8.22
CA GLU A 2 18.90 -3.70 -7.10
C GLU A 2 20.14 -4.46 -7.54
N ALA A 3 20.02 -5.34 -8.54
CA ALA A 3 21.19 -6.02 -9.13
C ALA A 3 22.21 -5.03 -9.71
N ARG A 4 21.72 -3.95 -10.33
CA ARG A 4 22.58 -2.87 -10.83
C ARG A 4 23.23 -2.10 -9.68
N LEU A 5 22.49 -1.79 -8.61
CA LEU A 5 23.07 -1.14 -7.43
C LEU A 5 24.18 -2.00 -6.81
N LYS A 6 23.98 -3.32 -6.72
CA LYS A 6 25.03 -4.26 -6.30
C LYS A 6 26.26 -4.18 -7.21
N GLU A 7 26.08 -4.17 -8.52
CA GLU A 7 27.18 -4.03 -9.48
C GLU A 7 27.92 -2.69 -9.31
N ASP A 8 27.17 -1.59 -9.17
CA ASP A 8 27.71 -0.25 -8.97
C ASP A 8 28.55 -0.19 -7.66
N ILE A 9 28.06 -0.77 -6.57
CA ILE A 9 28.78 -0.88 -5.28
C ILE A 9 30.09 -1.66 -5.44
N LEU A 10 30.07 -2.79 -6.15
CA LEU A 10 31.27 -3.62 -6.35
C LEU A 10 32.30 -2.92 -7.23
N LEU A 11 31.85 -2.22 -8.28
CA LEU A 11 32.71 -1.41 -9.15
C LEU A 11 33.36 -0.25 -8.40
N GLU A 12 32.60 0.42 -7.52
CA GLU A 12 33.12 1.46 -6.65
C GLU A 12 34.15 0.89 -5.67
N ALA A 13 33.82 -0.22 -4.99
CA ALA A 13 34.71 -0.86 -4.04
C ALA A 13 36.06 -1.24 -4.65
N ALA A 14 36.07 -1.76 -5.88
CA ALA A 14 37.29 -2.13 -6.59
C ALA A 14 38.22 -0.92 -6.83
N ARG A 15 37.67 0.30 -6.97
CA ARG A 15 38.45 1.54 -7.13
C ARG A 15 39.07 2.03 -5.83
N TYR A 16 38.46 1.71 -4.69
CA TYR A 16 38.86 2.19 -3.36
C TYR A 16 39.46 1.10 -2.46
N GLY A 17 40.07 0.08 -3.07
CA GLY A 17 40.77 -0.97 -2.32
C GLY A 17 39.84 -1.90 -1.54
N ASN A 18 38.74 -2.30 -2.17
CA ASN A 18 37.66 -3.14 -1.63
C ASN A 18 36.94 -2.47 -0.45
N LYS A 19 36.69 -1.17 -0.58
CA LYS A 19 35.95 -0.39 0.42
C LYS A 19 34.92 0.52 -0.23
N ILE A 20 33.80 0.74 0.44
CA ILE A 20 32.80 1.74 0.08
C ILE A 20 32.66 2.74 1.24
N LEU A 21 32.28 3.97 0.91
CA LEU A 21 31.92 4.95 1.93
C LEU A 21 30.46 4.76 2.30
N VAL A 22 30.19 4.48 3.57
CA VAL A 22 28.84 4.35 4.12
C VAL A 22 28.63 5.49 5.11
N THR A 23 27.45 6.09 5.07
CA THR A 23 27.04 7.09 6.06
C THR A 23 26.05 6.44 7.02
N ASP A 24 26.47 6.29 8.27
CA ASP A 24 25.63 5.77 9.35
C ASP A 24 24.85 6.90 10.01
N GLU A 25 23.57 6.65 10.28
CA GLU A 25 22.74 7.52 11.12
C GLU A 25 22.76 6.98 12.56
N LEU A 26 23.37 7.73 13.48
CA LEU A 26 23.39 7.41 14.90
C LEU A 26 22.00 7.63 15.54
N PRO A 27 21.71 7.04 16.72
CA PRO A 27 20.42 7.19 17.39
C PRO A 27 20.02 8.64 17.72
N ASP A 28 20.97 9.57 17.76
CA ASP A 28 20.75 11.01 17.95
C ASP A 28 20.53 11.78 16.64
N GLY A 29 20.50 11.07 15.49
CA GLY A 29 20.32 11.62 14.15
C GLY A 29 21.61 12.17 13.53
N GLN A 30 22.77 12.00 14.19
CA GLN A 30 24.04 12.41 13.61
C GLN A 30 24.46 11.46 12.49
N MET A 31 24.86 12.04 11.35
CA MET A 31 25.41 11.30 10.20
C MET A 31 26.92 11.17 10.34
N VAL A 32 27.44 9.94 10.27
CA VAL A 32 28.87 9.63 10.40
C VAL A 32 29.34 8.80 9.20
N ASP A 33 30.34 9.32 8.49
CA ASP A 33 30.92 8.63 7.34
C ASP A 33 32.00 7.64 7.78
N GLN A 34 31.92 6.42 7.27
CA GLN A 34 32.90 5.37 7.51
C GLN A 34 33.21 4.56 6.26
N TRP A 35 34.48 4.16 6.13
CA TRP A 35 34.91 3.29 5.05
C TRP A 35 34.72 1.84 5.44
N GLU A 36 33.74 1.17 4.83
CA GLU A 36 33.45 -0.23 5.08
C GLU A 36 34.14 -1.12 4.06
N ARG A 37 34.75 -2.22 4.54
CA ARG A 37 35.35 -3.22 3.66
C ARG A 37 34.25 -4.10 3.10
N VAL A 38 34.22 -4.24 1.78
CA VAL A 38 33.26 -5.10 1.09
C VAL A 38 33.96 -6.07 0.15
N SER A 39 33.43 -7.28 0.04
CA SER A 39 33.81 -8.30 -0.94
C SER A 39 32.59 -8.68 -1.80
N CYS A 40 32.81 -9.46 -2.86
CA CYS A 40 31.73 -10.02 -3.66
C CYS A 40 30.75 -10.86 -2.83
N ASP A 41 31.23 -11.46 -1.73
CA ASP A 41 30.42 -12.30 -0.84
C ASP A 41 29.67 -11.48 0.22
N SER A 42 30.07 -10.22 0.47
CA SER A 42 29.46 -9.35 1.48
C SER A 42 28.37 -8.44 0.93
N VAL A 43 28.26 -8.31 -0.40
CA VAL A 43 27.24 -7.46 -1.05
C VAL A 43 26.18 -8.36 -1.67
N LYS A 44 24.98 -8.35 -1.10
CA LYS A 44 23.86 -9.15 -1.58
C LYS A 44 22.61 -8.30 -1.73
N THR A 45 21.83 -8.60 -2.75
CA THR A 45 20.47 -8.08 -2.85
C THR A 45 19.57 -8.81 -1.86
N PRO A 46 18.43 -8.23 -1.44
CA PRO A 46 17.48 -8.94 -0.59
C PRO A 46 17.05 -10.28 -1.18
N LEU A 47 16.84 -10.37 -2.50
CA LEU A 47 16.49 -11.63 -3.16
C LEU A 47 17.55 -12.72 -2.91
N GLU A 48 18.82 -12.40 -3.14
CA GLU A 48 19.93 -13.35 -2.92
C GLU A 48 20.01 -13.80 -1.46
N VAL A 49 19.76 -12.89 -0.51
CA VAL A 49 19.72 -13.24 0.93
C VAL A 49 18.62 -14.26 1.21
N TYR A 50 17.42 -14.08 0.67
CA TYR A 50 16.32 -15.02 0.88
C TYR A 50 16.52 -16.35 0.13
N GLU A 51 17.14 -16.34 -1.06
CA GLU A 51 17.51 -17.55 -1.80
C GLU A 51 18.54 -18.38 -1.01
N GLU A 52 19.50 -17.74 -0.34
CA GLU A 52 20.46 -18.42 0.52
C GLU A 52 19.79 -19.04 1.76
N LEU A 53 18.87 -18.31 2.40
CA LEU A 53 18.07 -18.86 3.51
C LEU A 53 17.27 -20.09 3.06
N GLN A 54 16.72 -20.09 1.84
CA GLN A 54 16.04 -21.26 1.30
C GLN A 54 16.98 -22.45 1.10
N VAL A 55 18.20 -22.21 0.61
CA VAL A 55 19.25 -23.25 0.46
C VAL A 55 19.66 -23.83 1.81
N GLU A 56 19.72 -23.00 2.86
CA GLU A 56 19.95 -23.43 4.25
C GLU A 56 18.77 -24.22 4.86
N GLY A 57 17.64 -24.30 4.16
CA GLY A 57 16.46 -25.06 4.57
C GLY A 57 15.43 -24.28 5.38
N TYR A 58 15.55 -22.94 5.46
CA TYR A 58 14.51 -22.11 6.06
C TYR A 58 13.27 -22.08 5.15
N LEU A 59 12.09 -22.20 5.77
CA LEU A 59 10.79 -22.13 5.09
C LEU A 59 10.38 -20.67 4.87
N VAL A 60 11.14 -19.96 4.05
CA VAL A 60 10.89 -18.56 3.71
C VAL A 60 10.63 -18.41 2.22
N ASP A 61 9.75 -17.49 1.88
CA ASP A 61 9.50 -17.09 0.51
C ASP A 61 9.53 -15.57 0.43
N TYR A 62 10.11 -15.03 -0.63
CA TYR A 62 10.36 -13.60 -0.81
C TYR A 62 9.60 -13.08 -2.02
N GLU A 63 9.05 -11.88 -1.88
CA GLU A 63 8.39 -11.16 -2.96
C GLU A 63 8.71 -9.67 -2.84
N ARG A 64 9.05 -9.03 -3.97
CA ARG A 64 9.40 -7.61 -3.99
C ARG A 64 8.30 -6.79 -4.66
N VAL A 65 7.66 -5.92 -3.87
CA VAL A 65 6.71 -4.92 -4.36
C VAL A 65 7.38 -3.53 -4.37
N PRO A 66 7.69 -2.95 -5.54
CA PRO A 66 8.48 -1.71 -5.63
C PRO A 66 7.62 -0.45 -5.46
N ILE A 67 7.21 -0.16 -4.23
CA ILE A 67 6.40 1.02 -3.89
C ILE A 67 7.32 2.18 -3.45
N THR A 68 7.21 3.32 -4.16
CA THR A 68 7.89 4.57 -3.78
C THR A 68 7.40 5.07 -2.42
N ASP A 69 8.30 5.61 -1.61
CA ASP A 69 7.90 6.10 -0.30
C ASP A 69 6.88 7.24 -0.39
N GLU A 70 5.98 7.26 0.59
CA GLU A 70 4.88 8.24 0.72
C GLU A 70 3.87 8.30 -0.44
N LYS A 71 4.09 7.55 -1.54
CA LYS A 71 3.18 7.44 -2.67
C LYS A 71 2.07 6.41 -2.43
N SER A 72 0.93 6.58 -3.11
CA SER A 72 -0.07 5.51 -3.18
C SER A 72 0.46 4.32 -3.98
N PRO A 73 0.22 3.06 -3.55
CA PRO A 73 0.46 1.90 -4.40
C PRO A 73 -0.38 1.99 -5.67
N LYS A 74 0.19 1.54 -6.79
CA LYS A 74 -0.53 1.36 -8.06
C LYS A 74 -1.28 0.05 -8.03
N GLU A 75 -2.23 -0.12 -8.94
CA GLU A 75 -3.11 -1.28 -9.00
C GLU A 75 -2.33 -2.58 -9.17
N LEU A 76 -1.26 -2.56 -9.98
CA LEU A 76 -0.36 -3.71 -10.15
C LEU A 76 0.34 -4.12 -8.85
N ASP A 77 0.58 -3.19 -7.92
CA ASP A 77 1.18 -3.51 -6.62
C ASP A 77 0.22 -4.37 -5.77
N PHE A 78 -1.09 -4.11 -5.87
CA PHE A 78 -2.10 -4.96 -5.22
C PHE A 78 -2.12 -6.36 -5.84
N ASP A 79 -2.02 -6.45 -7.17
CA ASP A 79 -2.04 -7.73 -7.88
C ASP A 79 -0.84 -8.61 -7.53
N ILE A 80 0.36 -8.03 -7.38
CA ILE A 80 1.55 -8.77 -6.90
C ILE A 80 1.29 -9.38 -5.52
N VAL A 81 0.79 -8.58 -4.57
CA VAL A 81 0.49 -9.03 -3.21
C VAL A 81 -0.59 -10.11 -3.21
N VAL A 82 -1.67 -9.91 -3.96
CA VAL A 82 -2.77 -10.87 -4.07
C VAL A 82 -2.29 -12.19 -4.67
N ASN A 83 -1.52 -12.14 -5.75
CA ASN A 83 -0.99 -13.34 -6.39
C ASN A 83 -0.15 -14.14 -5.40
N LYS A 84 0.79 -13.49 -4.69
CA LYS A 84 1.64 -14.15 -3.69
C LYS A 84 0.82 -14.78 -2.56
N ILE A 85 -0.13 -14.04 -2.00
CA ILE A 85 -0.98 -14.54 -0.90
C ILE A 85 -1.88 -15.68 -1.37
N SER A 86 -2.37 -15.66 -2.61
CA SER A 86 -3.24 -16.70 -3.15
C SER A 86 -2.54 -18.06 -3.28
N GLN A 87 -1.21 -18.05 -3.46
CA GLN A 87 -0.38 -19.25 -3.58
C GLN A 87 0.03 -19.82 -2.22
N ALA A 88 0.06 -18.99 -1.17
CA ALA A 88 0.43 -19.39 0.17
C ALA A 88 -0.72 -20.13 0.91
N ASP A 89 -0.36 -21.06 1.79
CA ASP A 89 -1.32 -21.70 2.69
C ASP A 89 -1.96 -20.68 3.64
N ILE A 90 -3.18 -20.97 4.11
CA ILE A 90 -3.93 -20.09 5.01
C ILE A 90 -3.18 -19.92 6.36
N SER A 91 -2.38 -20.90 6.75
CA SER A 91 -1.57 -20.86 7.98
C SER A 91 -0.23 -20.15 7.81
N THR A 92 0.17 -19.78 6.59
CA THR A 92 1.47 -19.12 6.35
C THR A 92 1.48 -17.71 6.94
N GLU A 93 2.49 -17.41 7.74
CA GLU A 93 2.73 -16.06 8.24
C GLU A 93 3.24 -15.14 7.12
N VAL A 94 2.60 -13.98 6.97
CA VAL A 94 2.99 -12.97 5.96
C VAL A 94 3.64 -11.78 6.67
N VAL A 95 4.90 -11.52 6.33
CA VAL A 95 5.70 -10.45 6.93
C VAL A 95 5.90 -9.32 5.92
N PHE A 96 5.58 -8.09 6.31
CA PHE A 96 5.82 -6.89 5.51
C PHE A 96 6.92 -6.04 6.14
N ASN A 97 7.94 -5.69 5.37
CA ASN A 97 9.02 -4.80 5.78
C ASN A 97 9.10 -3.59 4.82
N CYS A 98 9.36 -2.42 5.39
CA CYS A 98 9.83 -1.24 4.68
C CYS A 98 10.83 -0.50 5.56
N GLN A 99 11.38 0.62 5.09
CA GLN A 99 12.42 1.37 5.81
C GLN A 99 12.07 1.66 7.28
N MET A 100 10.88 2.20 7.55
CA MET A 100 10.47 2.58 8.91
C MET A 100 9.33 1.71 9.48
N GLY A 101 8.82 0.74 8.74
CA GLY A 101 7.65 -0.04 9.14
C GLY A 101 6.34 0.76 9.24
N ARG A 102 6.26 1.94 8.62
CA ARG A 102 5.10 2.86 8.68
C ARG A 102 4.17 2.68 7.47
N GLY A 103 4.07 3.67 6.58
CA GLY A 103 3.05 3.73 5.53
C GLY A 103 3.00 2.51 4.60
N ARG A 104 4.12 2.11 4.00
CA ARG A 104 4.20 0.96 3.07
C ARG A 104 3.86 -0.37 3.77
N THR A 105 4.42 -0.61 4.95
CA THR A 105 4.14 -1.82 5.75
C THR A 105 2.68 -1.89 6.16
N THR A 106 2.11 -0.82 6.74
CA THR A 106 0.69 -0.78 7.10
C THR A 106 -0.19 -1.06 5.87
N THR A 107 0.15 -0.49 4.72
CA THR A 107 -0.63 -0.68 3.49
C THR A 107 -0.62 -2.14 3.02
N GLY A 108 0.56 -2.77 2.96
CA GLY A 108 0.70 -4.18 2.64
C GLY A 108 -0.08 -5.08 3.61
N MET A 109 -0.01 -4.80 4.92
CA MET A 109 -0.78 -5.51 5.93
C MET A 109 -2.29 -5.37 5.74
N VAL A 110 -2.79 -4.17 5.39
CA VAL A 110 -4.22 -3.95 5.12
C VAL A 110 -4.67 -4.75 3.89
N ILE A 111 -3.91 -4.70 2.79
CA ILE A 111 -4.20 -5.46 1.56
C ILE A 111 -4.25 -6.96 1.88
N ALA A 112 -3.23 -7.47 2.57
CA ALA A 112 -3.13 -8.87 2.94
C ALA A 112 -4.25 -9.32 3.86
N THR A 113 -4.61 -8.50 4.84
CA THR A 113 -5.70 -8.81 5.78
C THR A 113 -7.05 -8.83 5.08
N LEU A 114 -7.31 -7.90 4.14
CA LEU A 114 -8.53 -7.92 3.33
C LEU A 114 -8.63 -9.18 2.47
N ALA A 115 -7.53 -9.57 1.81
CA ALA A 115 -7.46 -10.80 1.05
C ALA A 115 -7.67 -12.04 1.94
N TYR A 116 -6.99 -12.11 3.08
CA TYR A 116 -7.13 -13.19 4.05
C TYR A 116 -8.57 -13.34 4.55
N LEU A 117 -9.21 -12.24 4.98
CA LEU A 117 -10.60 -12.24 5.44
C LEU A 117 -11.56 -12.76 4.38
N ASN A 118 -11.30 -12.46 3.10
CA ASN A 118 -12.09 -13.01 2.00
C ASN A 118 -11.84 -14.52 1.82
N ARG A 119 -10.57 -14.98 1.85
CA ARG A 119 -10.22 -16.42 1.74
C ARG A 119 -10.92 -17.28 2.78
N ILE A 120 -11.00 -16.80 4.03
CA ILE A 120 -11.65 -17.53 5.13
C ILE A 120 -13.16 -17.26 5.25
N GLY A 121 -13.74 -16.44 4.35
CA GLY A 121 -15.16 -16.11 4.36
C GLY A 121 -15.62 -15.20 5.51
N ALA A 122 -14.69 -14.51 6.18
CA ALA A 122 -14.94 -13.66 7.35
C ALA A 122 -15.00 -12.16 7.00
N SER A 123 -15.31 -11.80 5.76
CA SER A 123 -15.31 -10.40 5.31
C SER A 123 -16.43 -9.55 5.89
N GLY A 124 -17.55 -10.17 6.27
CA GLY A 124 -18.71 -9.45 6.84
C GLY A 124 -19.43 -8.53 5.84
N ILE A 125 -19.18 -8.70 4.53
CA ILE A 125 -19.91 -8.02 3.45
C ILE A 125 -20.96 -9.00 2.91
N PRO A 126 -22.27 -8.70 2.99
CA PRO A 126 -23.32 -9.55 2.44
C PRO A 126 -23.07 -9.78 0.96
N ARG A 127 -23.11 -11.02 0.49
CA ARG A 127 -22.88 -11.34 -0.93
C ARG A 127 -24.11 -10.95 -1.74
N ASN A 128 -23.95 -10.01 -2.66
CA ASN A 128 -24.98 -9.61 -3.62
C ASN A 128 -24.35 -9.58 -5.03
N ASP A 129 -25.08 -10.05 -6.05
CA ASP A 129 -24.60 -10.18 -7.44
C ASP A 129 -24.34 -8.83 -8.14
N SER A 130 -24.70 -7.74 -7.46
CA SER A 130 -24.52 -6.37 -7.93
C SER A 130 -23.30 -5.67 -7.32
N ILE A 131 -22.59 -6.29 -6.36
CA ILE A 131 -21.35 -5.73 -5.77
C ILE A 131 -20.32 -5.46 -6.86
N GLY A 132 -19.70 -4.28 -6.81
CA GLY A 132 -18.68 -3.87 -7.78
C GLY A 132 -19.22 -3.28 -9.08
N ARG A 133 -20.55 -3.13 -9.22
CA ARG A 133 -21.14 -2.30 -10.27
C ARG A 133 -21.00 -0.82 -9.93
N VAL A 134 -20.91 0.00 -10.98
CA VAL A 134 -20.84 1.46 -10.89
C VAL A 134 -22.21 2.01 -11.29
N SER A 135 -22.78 2.89 -10.46
CA SER A 135 -24.08 3.50 -10.72
C SER A 135 -23.95 4.76 -11.59
N ASP A 136 -24.82 4.89 -12.61
CA ASP A 136 -24.86 6.02 -13.56
C ASP A 136 -25.28 7.38 -12.94
N TYR A 137 -25.45 7.46 -11.62
CA TYR A 137 -25.79 8.73 -10.98
C TYR A 137 -24.62 9.71 -11.11
N ALA A 138 -24.70 10.56 -12.14
CA ALA A 138 -23.87 11.73 -12.33
C ALA A 138 -23.83 12.55 -11.03
N SER A 139 -22.65 12.63 -10.43
CA SER A 139 -22.42 13.33 -9.18
C SER A 139 -22.40 14.84 -9.43
N ASN A 140 -23.58 15.47 -9.43
CA ASN A 140 -23.67 16.89 -9.09
C ASN A 140 -23.31 17.03 -7.60
N VAL A 141 -22.03 17.28 -7.33
CA VAL A 141 -21.52 17.51 -5.97
C VAL A 141 -21.95 18.92 -5.56
N THR A 142 -22.90 19.00 -4.63
CA THR A 142 -22.98 20.17 -3.75
C THR A 142 -21.96 19.93 -2.65
N ASP A 143 -20.85 20.65 -2.75
CA ASP A 143 -19.70 20.55 -1.85
C ASP A 143 -20.03 21.17 -0.48
N ASN A 144 -20.86 20.49 0.29
CA ASN A 144 -20.92 20.74 1.71
C ASN A 144 -19.81 19.88 2.34
N LEU A 145 -18.63 20.49 2.46
CA LEU A 145 -17.54 19.98 3.27
C LEU A 145 -18.10 19.67 4.66
N PRO A 146 -18.05 18.43 5.15
CA PRO A 146 -18.41 18.16 6.52
C PRO A 146 -17.27 18.75 7.36
N ASN A 147 -17.46 19.99 7.82
CA ASN A 147 -16.41 20.76 8.48
C ASN A 147 -16.22 20.37 9.95
N SER A 148 -16.78 19.22 10.37
CA SER A 148 -16.56 18.70 11.72
C SER A 148 -15.30 17.83 11.74
N GLU A 149 -14.48 18.04 12.75
CA GLU A 149 -13.29 17.21 13.03
C GLU A 149 -13.65 15.71 13.09
N ASP A 150 -14.85 15.38 13.56
CA ASP A 150 -15.32 13.99 13.63
C ASP A 150 -15.55 13.36 12.25
N ALA A 151 -16.08 14.11 11.27
CA ALA A 151 -16.26 13.60 9.91
C ALA A 151 -14.91 13.36 9.22
N ILE A 152 -13.94 14.24 9.47
CA ILE A 152 -12.56 14.12 8.96
C ILE A 152 -11.90 12.86 9.53
N ARG A 153 -12.00 12.64 10.85
CA ARG A 153 -11.46 11.42 11.51
C ARG A 153 -12.12 10.13 11.00
N ARG A 154 -13.39 10.20 10.58
CA ARG A 154 -14.10 9.09 9.93
C ARG A 154 -13.77 8.91 8.45
N GLY A 155 -12.91 9.75 7.88
CA GLY A 155 -12.51 9.68 6.47
C GLY A 155 -13.62 10.09 5.50
N GLU A 156 -14.56 10.93 5.93
CA GLU A 156 -15.73 11.36 5.13
C GLU A 156 -15.40 12.51 4.16
N TYR A 157 -14.27 12.39 3.46
CA TYR A 157 -13.86 13.35 2.43
C TYR A 157 -14.81 13.31 1.22
N ALA A 158 -14.94 14.43 0.51
CA ALA A 158 -15.83 14.53 -0.66
C ALA A 158 -15.59 13.40 -1.67
N VAL A 159 -14.32 13.15 -2.02
CA VAL A 159 -13.91 12.04 -2.91
C VAL A 159 -14.34 10.66 -2.41
N ILE A 160 -14.21 10.40 -1.11
CA ILE A 160 -14.61 9.11 -0.50
C ILE A 160 -16.13 8.96 -0.46
N ARG A 161 -16.86 10.03 -0.16
CA ARG A 161 -18.33 10.04 -0.18
C ARG A 161 -18.86 9.79 -1.60
N SER A 162 -18.23 10.40 -2.60
CA SER A 162 -18.55 10.16 -4.01
C SER A 162 -18.29 8.71 -4.39
N LEU A 163 -17.13 8.15 -4.01
CA LEU A 163 -16.79 6.74 -4.25
C LEU A 163 -17.85 5.80 -3.69
N ILE A 164 -18.15 5.87 -2.39
CA ILE A 164 -19.04 4.90 -1.73
C ILE A 164 -20.49 5.00 -2.20
N ARG A 165 -20.87 6.11 -2.83
CA ARG A 165 -22.18 6.30 -3.46
C ARG A 165 -22.23 5.69 -4.86
N VAL A 166 -21.16 5.85 -5.63
CA VAL A 166 -21.08 5.42 -7.03
C VAL A 166 -20.74 3.93 -7.15
N LEU A 167 -19.90 3.41 -6.25
CA LEU A 167 -19.48 2.02 -6.24
C LEU A 167 -20.41 1.17 -5.36
N GLU A 168 -21.10 0.22 -5.97
CA GLU A 168 -22.00 -0.69 -5.26
C GLU A 168 -21.22 -1.62 -4.32
N GLY A 169 -21.61 -1.64 -3.04
CA GLY A 169 -20.83 -2.25 -1.96
C GLY A 169 -19.76 -1.33 -1.35
N GLY A 170 -19.67 -0.07 -1.80
CA GLY A 170 -18.66 0.88 -1.33
C GLY A 170 -18.79 1.25 0.15
N VAL A 171 -20.01 1.31 0.69
CA VAL A 171 -20.25 1.57 2.13
C VAL A 171 -19.71 0.41 2.98
N GLU A 172 -20.02 -0.83 2.60
CA GLU A 172 -19.53 -2.04 3.25
C GLU A 172 -18.02 -2.16 3.10
N GLY A 173 -17.49 -1.91 1.90
CA GLY A 173 -16.06 -1.91 1.59
C GLY A 173 -15.31 -0.93 2.48
N LYS A 174 -15.77 0.32 2.55
CA LYS A 174 -15.21 1.34 3.46
C LYS A 174 -15.22 0.87 4.91
N ARG A 175 -16.37 0.37 5.39
CA ARG A 175 -16.49 -0.12 6.77
C ARG A 175 -15.50 -1.26 7.07
N GLN A 176 -15.25 -2.14 6.10
CA GLN A 176 -14.28 -3.22 6.25
C GLN A 176 -12.85 -2.67 6.28
N VAL A 177 -12.51 -1.78 5.34
CA VAL A 177 -11.19 -1.12 5.27
C VAL A 177 -10.89 -0.37 6.57
N ASP A 178 -11.84 0.41 7.10
CA ASP A 178 -11.65 1.16 8.34
C ASP A 178 -11.28 0.23 9.51
N LYS A 179 -12.00 -0.88 9.65
CA LYS A 179 -11.71 -1.89 10.69
C LYS A 179 -10.35 -2.54 10.53
N VAL A 180 -9.94 -2.80 9.28
CA VAL A 180 -8.64 -3.43 9.00
C VAL A 180 -7.50 -2.43 9.24
N ILE A 181 -7.66 -1.17 8.82
CA ILE A 181 -6.70 -0.09 9.12
C ILE A 181 -6.48 0.01 10.63
N ASP A 182 -7.55 -0.02 11.43
CA ASP A 182 -7.43 0.08 12.90
C ASP A 182 -6.67 -1.11 13.50
N LYS A 183 -6.82 -2.31 12.93
CA LYS A 183 -6.05 -3.49 13.34
C LYS A 183 -4.58 -3.43 12.90
N CYS A 184 -4.27 -2.73 11.82
CA CYS A 184 -2.91 -2.56 11.28
C CYS A 184 -2.24 -1.25 11.73
N ALA A 185 -2.81 -0.54 12.71
CA ALA A 185 -2.43 0.81 13.09
C ALA A 185 -1.25 0.93 14.08
N SER A 186 -0.53 -0.16 14.37
CA SER A 186 0.50 -0.18 15.42
C SER A 186 1.58 0.90 15.24
N MET A 187 2.03 1.14 14.01
CA MET A 187 3.05 2.15 13.67
C MET A 187 2.44 3.44 13.09
N GLN A 188 1.37 3.31 12.31
CA GLN A 188 0.68 4.45 11.69
C GLN A 188 -0.75 4.03 11.34
N ASN A 189 -1.74 4.83 11.74
CA ASN A 189 -3.09 4.73 11.21
C ASN A 189 -3.24 5.63 9.96
N LEU A 190 -3.65 5.05 8.84
CA LEU A 190 -3.80 5.79 7.58
C LEU A 190 -4.81 6.95 7.69
N ARG A 191 -5.94 6.75 8.36
CA ARG A 191 -6.99 7.79 8.47
C ARG A 191 -6.53 8.94 9.35
N GLU A 192 -5.82 8.65 10.43
CA GLU A 192 -5.23 9.68 11.29
C GLU A 192 -4.10 10.45 10.59
N ALA A 193 -3.30 9.78 9.76
CA ALA A 193 -2.27 10.42 8.96
C ALA A 193 -2.88 11.41 7.95
N ILE A 194 -3.96 11.04 7.24
CA ILE A 194 -4.67 11.94 6.32
C ILE A 194 -5.21 13.17 7.09
N ALA A 195 -5.83 12.96 8.25
CA ALA A 195 -6.32 14.06 9.10
C ALA A 195 -5.17 14.97 9.57
N THR A 196 -4.01 14.40 9.89
CA THR A 196 -2.81 15.15 10.30
C THR A 196 -2.30 16.04 9.17
N TYR A 197 -2.15 15.52 7.95
CA TYR A 197 -1.73 16.34 6.81
C TYR A 197 -2.76 17.44 6.50
N ARG A 198 -4.07 17.16 6.56
CA ARG A 198 -5.10 18.19 6.42
C ARG A 198 -4.92 19.33 7.43
N ASN A 199 -4.73 18.99 8.69
CA ASN A 199 -4.55 19.98 9.75
C ASN A 199 -3.24 20.76 9.58
N SER A 200 -2.18 20.11 9.08
CA SER A 200 -0.94 20.77 8.69
C SER A 200 -1.16 21.80 7.59
N ILE A 201 -1.90 21.46 6.52
CA ILE A 201 -2.21 22.39 5.41
C ILE A 201 -2.90 23.67 5.92
N LEU A 202 -3.88 23.53 6.81
CA LEU A 202 -4.65 24.67 7.34
C LEU A 202 -3.83 25.61 8.23
N ARG A 203 -2.79 25.08 8.89
CA ARG A 203 -2.00 25.81 9.89
C ARG A 203 -0.65 26.26 9.37
N GLN A 204 -0.24 25.81 8.18
CA GLN A 204 1.08 26.07 7.64
C GLN A 204 1.13 27.44 6.93
N PRO A 205 1.82 28.45 7.50
CA PRO A 205 1.97 29.75 6.84
C PRO A 205 2.94 29.71 5.64
N ASP A 206 3.93 28.81 5.68
CA ASP A 206 4.91 28.67 4.62
C ASP A 206 4.32 27.95 3.40
N GLU A 207 4.35 28.60 2.24
CA GLU A 207 3.72 28.10 1.02
C GLU A 207 4.35 26.80 0.51
N MET A 208 5.68 26.67 0.56
CA MET A 208 6.38 25.45 0.11
C MET A 208 6.04 24.26 0.99
N LYS A 209 6.04 24.45 2.32
CA LYS A 209 5.65 23.39 3.27
C LYS A 209 4.17 23.05 3.16
N ARG A 210 3.31 24.03 2.85
CA ARG A 210 1.88 23.81 2.63
C ARG A 210 1.66 22.95 1.38
N GLU A 211 2.36 23.25 0.29
CA GLU A 211 2.32 22.48 -0.96
C GLU A 211 2.82 21.04 -0.75
N ALA A 212 3.93 20.86 -0.01
CA ALA A 212 4.42 19.54 0.35
C ALA A 212 3.38 18.74 1.17
N ALA A 213 2.77 19.37 2.17
CA ALA A 213 1.71 18.74 2.97
C ALA A 213 0.47 18.40 2.14
N LEU A 214 0.12 19.22 1.14
CA LEU A 214 -0.95 18.95 0.19
C LEU A 214 -0.63 17.74 -0.67
N SER A 215 0.60 17.63 -1.19
CA SER A 215 1.05 16.47 -1.96
C SER A 215 0.89 15.17 -1.15
N PHE A 216 1.35 15.15 0.11
CA PHE A 216 1.17 13.97 0.97
C PHE A 216 -0.30 13.68 1.31
N PHE A 217 -1.09 14.72 1.56
CA PHE A 217 -2.52 14.55 1.80
C PHE A 217 -3.20 13.84 0.63
N VAL A 218 -2.91 14.26 -0.61
CA VAL A 218 -3.48 13.65 -1.82
C VAL A 218 -3.05 12.20 -1.96
N GLU A 219 -1.75 11.89 -1.83
CA GLU A 219 -1.23 10.52 -1.95
C GLU A 219 -1.80 9.56 -0.89
N TYR A 220 -1.98 10.02 0.34
CA TYR A 220 -2.55 9.20 1.42
C TYR A 220 -4.07 9.04 1.25
N LEU A 221 -4.76 10.07 0.76
CA LEU A 221 -6.19 9.99 0.45
C LEU A 221 -6.46 9.05 -0.73
N GLU A 222 -5.59 9.08 -1.74
CA GLU A 222 -5.61 8.16 -2.87
C GLU A 222 -5.37 6.73 -2.46
N ARG A 223 -4.38 6.50 -1.58
CA ARG A 223 -4.16 5.18 -0.99
C ARG A 223 -5.41 4.66 -0.27
N TYR A 224 -6.08 5.50 0.52
CA TYR A 224 -7.33 5.12 1.20
C TYR A 224 -8.46 4.83 0.20
N TYR A 225 -8.57 5.63 -0.86
CA TYR A 225 -9.53 5.42 -1.95
C TYR A 225 -9.34 4.05 -2.62
N PHE A 226 -8.12 3.71 -3.04
CA PHE A 226 -7.85 2.42 -3.69
C PHE A 226 -8.03 1.23 -2.76
N LEU A 227 -7.75 1.36 -1.46
CA LEU A 227 -8.05 0.30 -0.49
C LEU A 227 -9.56 -0.01 -0.42
N ILE A 228 -10.43 0.99 -0.54
CA ILE A 228 -11.89 0.81 -0.59
C ILE A 228 -12.29 0.11 -1.89
N CYS A 229 -11.77 0.57 -3.04
CA CYS A 229 -12.00 -0.10 -4.32
C CYS A 229 -11.56 -1.57 -4.28
N PHE A 230 -10.38 -1.83 -3.73
CA PHE A 230 -9.82 -3.17 -3.59
C PHE A 230 -10.66 -4.08 -2.70
N ALA A 231 -11.16 -3.56 -1.58
CA ALA A 231 -12.06 -4.32 -0.72
C ALA A 231 -13.33 -4.74 -1.48
N VAL A 232 -13.92 -3.85 -2.29
CA VAL A 232 -15.09 -4.19 -3.12
C VAL A 232 -14.72 -5.21 -4.20
N TYR A 233 -13.61 -5.00 -4.91
CA TYR A 233 -13.11 -5.91 -5.95
C TYR A 233 -12.96 -7.35 -5.45
N ILE A 234 -12.30 -7.55 -4.31
CA ILE A 234 -12.07 -8.89 -3.75
C ILE A 234 -13.39 -9.61 -3.39
N HIS A 235 -14.48 -8.87 -3.12
CA HIS A 235 -15.80 -9.48 -2.91
C HIS A 235 -16.55 -9.74 -4.21
N SER A 236 -16.43 -8.87 -5.22
CA SER A 236 -17.07 -9.10 -6.51
C SER A 236 -16.43 -10.26 -7.27
N GLU A 237 -15.10 -10.33 -7.28
CA GLU A 237 -14.34 -11.31 -8.06
C GLU A 237 -13.91 -12.50 -7.20
N ARG A 238 -14.86 -13.40 -6.91
CA ARG A 238 -14.67 -14.59 -6.05
C ARG A 238 -13.53 -15.50 -6.50
N ALA A 239 -13.13 -15.42 -7.77
CA ALA A 239 -12.06 -16.21 -8.33
C ALA A 239 -10.67 -15.58 -8.15
N ALA A 240 -10.57 -14.28 -7.84
CA ALA A 240 -9.31 -13.55 -7.70
C ALA A 240 -8.32 -14.19 -6.71
N LEU A 241 -8.83 -14.92 -5.71
CA LEU A 241 -8.02 -15.60 -4.68
C LEU A 241 -7.97 -17.13 -4.84
N ARG A 242 -8.50 -17.66 -5.96
CA ARG A 242 -8.39 -19.09 -6.29
C ARG A 242 -7.16 -19.32 -7.15
N SER A 243 -6.26 -20.16 -6.67
CA SER A 243 -5.13 -20.64 -7.47
C SER A 243 -5.66 -21.30 -8.76
N SER A 244 -5.14 -20.86 -9.90
CA SER A 244 -5.19 -21.60 -11.18
C SER A 244 -6.44 -21.50 -12.09
N SER A 245 -7.20 -20.39 -12.13
CA SER A 245 -8.16 -20.17 -13.23
C SER A 245 -7.68 -19.13 -14.25
N SER A 246 -7.38 -19.60 -15.46
CA SER A 246 -7.29 -18.80 -16.68
C SER A 246 -8.65 -18.13 -16.95
N GLY A 247 -8.83 -16.92 -16.42
CA GLY A 247 -10.08 -16.16 -16.53
C GLY A 247 -10.36 -15.18 -15.38
N ASN A 248 -9.48 -15.08 -14.37
CA ASN A 248 -9.68 -14.14 -13.26
C ASN A 248 -9.32 -12.72 -13.70
N THR A 249 -10.22 -11.76 -13.48
CA THR A 249 -9.93 -10.34 -13.65
C THR A 249 -9.03 -9.86 -12.52
N SER A 250 -7.87 -9.28 -12.85
CA SER A 250 -6.96 -8.66 -11.86
C SER A 250 -7.57 -7.37 -11.29
N PHE A 251 -7.03 -6.87 -10.18
CA PHE A 251 -7.47 -5.57 -9.65
C PHE A 251 -7.16 -4.45 -10.64
N ALA A 252 -5.99 -4.48 -11.28
CA ALA A 252 -5.65 -3.54 -12.33
C ALA A 252 -6.65 -3.57 -13.50
N ASP A 253 -7.04 -4.75 -13.97
CA ASP A 253 -8.04 -4.87 -15.05
C ASP A 253 -9.44 -4.44 -14.58
N TRP A 254 -9.81 -4.77 -13.35
CA TRP A 254 -11.10 -4.37 -12.76
C TRP A 254 -11.23 -2.85 -12.65
N MET A 255 -10.16 -2.17 -12.22
CA MET A 255 -10.07 -0.72 -12.17
C MET A 255 -10.06 -0.10 -13.57
N LYS A 256 -9.26 -0.66 -14.49
CA LYS A 256 -9.18 -0.18 -15.88
C LYS A 256 -10.51 -0.24 -16.62
N ALA A 257 -11.34 -1.24 -16.31
CA ALA A 257 -12.70 -1.37 -16.85
C ALA A 257 -13.71 -0.34 -16.29
N ARG A 258 -13.32 0.49 -15.31
CA ARG A 258 -14.15 1.46 -14.60
C ARG A 258 -13.51 2.85 -14.60
N PRO A 259 -13.35 3.50 -15.77
CA PRO A 259 -12.72 4.82 -15.89
C PRO A 259 -13.42 5.89 -15.01
N GLU A 260 -14.70 5.72 -14.70
CA GLU A 260 -15.48 6.61 -13.85
C GLU A 260 -14.88 6.71 -12.43
N LEU A 261 -14.30 5.61 -11.91
CA LEU A 261 -13.64 5.61 -10.61
C LEU A 261 -12.37 6.48 -10.61
N TYR A 262 -11.68 6.62 -11.74
CA TYR A 262 -10.54 7.54 -11.83
C TYR A 262 -11.00 9.00 -11.92
N SER A 263 -12.18 9.26 -12.48
CA SER A 263 -12.71 10.62 -12.59
C SER A 263 -13.12 11.22 -11.25
N ILE A 264 -13.42 10.39 -10.25
CA ILE A 264 -13.81 10.85 -8.89
C ILE A 264 -12.61 11.42 -8.13
N ILE A 265 -11.43 10.84 -8.32
CA ILE A 265 -10.22 11.17 -7.56
C ILE A 265 -9.32 12.23 -8.22
N ARG A 266 -9.52 12.50 -9.51
CA ARG A 266 -8.75 13.48 -10.28
C ARG A 266 -9.33 14.88 -10.22
#